data_AF-A0A437M150-F1
#
_entry.id   AF-A0A437M150-F1
#
_cell.length_a   1.000
_cell.length_b   1.000
_cell.length_c   1.000
_cell.angle_alpha   90.00
_cell.angle_beta   90.00
_cell.angle_gamma   90.00
#
_symmetry.space_group_name_H-M   'P 1'
#
loop_
_entity.id
_entity.type
_entity.pdbx_description
1 polymer ?
#
loop_
_entity_poly.entity_id
_entity_poly.type
_entity_poly.pdbx_seq_one_letter_code
_entity_poly.pdbx_strand_id
1 'polypeptide(L)'
;MAVLMLAWCSSAHAYDLGNLLREKPDGTFSTPKPLFEVERCLLLRDWRDSVFVYRTPDRPDESLVYFTGGFNEPRAIELRRTAGGTEVAVHSIAVAKAQECG
;
A
#
# COMPACT_ATOMS: atom_id res chain seq x y z
N MET A 1 -34.82 19.42 24.79
CA MET A 1 -34.77 18.43 23.68
C MET A 1 -33.30 18.08 23.47
N ALA A 2 -32.87 16.91 23.92
CA ALA A 2 -31.48 16.46 23.77
C ALA A 2 -31.38 15.62 22.48
N VAL A 3 -30.59 16.10 21.52
CA VAL A 3 -30.28 15.36 20.30
C VAL A 3 -29.23 14.31 20.69
N LEU A 4 -29.66 13.05 20.84
CA LEU A 4 -28.77 11.91 20.95
C LEU A 4 -28.06 11.77 19.58
N MET A 5 -26.87 12.33 19.43
CA MET A 5 -26.00 11.98 18.32
C MET A 5 -25.56 10.53 18.54
N LEU A 6 -26.24 9.60 17.88
CA LEU A 6 -25.77 8.23 17.74
C LEU A 6 -24.44 8.30 16.98
N ALA A 7 -23.35 8.22 17.72
CA ALA A 7 -22.00 8.07 17.18
C ALA A 7 -21.99 6.79 16.34
N TRP A 8 -22.07 6.96 15.03
CA TRP A 8 -21.86 5.88 14.09
C TRP A 8 -20.39 5.47 14.23
N CYS A 9 -20.12 4.37 14.94
CA CYS A 9 -18.79 3.78 14.98
C CYS A 9 -18.50 3.20 13.60
N SER A 10 -17.89 4.01 12.75
CA SER A 10 -17.26 3.51 11.52
C SER A 10 -16.09 2.63 11.92
N SER A 11 -16.09 1.38 11.47
CA SER A 11 -14.93 0.50 11.61
C SER A 11 -13.71 1.17 10.97
N ALA A 12 -12.72 1.52 11.78
CA ALA A 12 -11.45 2.05 11.29
C ALA A 12 -10.56 0.87 10.87
N HIS A 13 -10.33 0.71 9.57
CA HIS A 13 -9.36 -0.26 9.08
C HIS A 13 -7.96 0.35 9.18
N ALA A 14 -7.11 -0.21 10.05
CA ALA A 14 -5.70 0.13 10.13
C ALA A 14 -4.88 -1.06 9.62
N TYR A 15 -4.02 -0.81 8.63
CA TYR A 15 -3.13 -1.82 8.07
C TYR A 15 -1.72 -1.60 8.60
N ASP A 16 -1.13 -2.64 9.19
CA ASP A 16 0.25 -2.60 9.67
C ASP A 16 1.21 -2.88 8.51
N LEU A 17 1.53 -1.83 7.75
CA LEU A 17 2.50 -1.89 6.67
C LEU A 17 3.91 -2.24 7.18
N GLY A 18 4.24 -1.89 8.42
CA GLY A 18 5.56 -2.17 8.99
C GLY A 18 5.80 -3.67 9.21
N ASN A 19 4.78 -4.40 9.66
CA ASN A 19 4.85 -5.85 9.77
C ASN A 19 4.75 -6.53 8.40
N LEU A 20 3.90 -6.04 7.49
CA LEU A 20 3.79 -6.56 6.12
C LEU A 20 5.13 -6.58 5.38
N LEU A 21 5.91 -5.50 5.48
CA LEU A 21 7.21 -5.38 4.82
C LEU A 21 8.29 -6.30 5.41
N ARG A 22 8.06 -6.90 6.58
CA ARG A 22 8.95 -7.91 7.15
C ARG A 22 8.63 -9.31 6.64
N GLU A 23 7.43 -9.52 6.10
CA GLU A 23 7.02 -10.79 5.53
C GLU A 23 7.63 -10.97 4.14
N LYS A 24 7.77 -12.24 3.75
CA LYS A 24 8.24 -12.55 2.40
C LYS A 24 7.19 -12.07 1.39
N PRO A 25 7.58 -11.34 0.33
CA PRO A 25 6.64 -10.94 -0.71
C PRO A 25 6.04 -12.16 -1.40
N ASP A 26 4.79 -12.03 -1.85
CA ASP A 26 4.08 -13.05 -2.63
C ASP A 26 4.79 -13.31 -3.97
N GLY A 27 5.44 -12.27 -4.50
CA GLY A 27 6.19 -12.33 -5.74
C GLY A 27 7.17 -11.17 -5.87
N THR A 28 8.27 -11.44 -6.55
CA THR A 28 9.32 -10.46 -6.85
C THR A 28 9.67 -10.54 -8.32
N PHE A 29 9.75 -9.40 -8.98
CA PHE A 29 10.08 -9.28 -10.40
C PHE A 29 11.05 -8.13 -10.61
N SER A 30 11.83 -8.18 -11.68
CA SER A 30 12.76 -7.11 -12.04
C SER A 30 12.44 -6.56 -13.42
N THR A 31 12.64 -5.26 -13.60
CA THR A 31 12.46 -4.56 -14.87
C THR A 31 13.63 -3.63 -15.13
N PRO A 32 14.07 -3.46 -16.39
CA PRO A 32 15.11 -2.48 -16.73
C PRO A 32 14.64 -1.03 -16.64
N LYS A 33 13.35 -0.80 -16.37
CA LYS A 33 12.77 0.54 -16.27
C LYS A 33 13.24 1.23 -14.98
N PRO A 34 13.47 2.56 -15.01
CA PRO A 34 13.83 3.33 -13.83
C PRO A 34 12.66 3.41 -12.85
N LEU A 35 12.98 3.55 -11.55
CA LEU A 35 12.00 3.51 -10.45
C LEU A 35 10.81 4.46 -10.68
N PHE A 36 11.10 5.70 -11.08
CA PHE A 36 10.07 6.70 -11.35
C PHE A 36 9.13 6.31 -12.50
N GLU A 37 9.62 5.61 -13.53
CA GLU A 37 8.76 5.15 -14.64
C GLU A 37 7.86 4.00 -14.19
N VAL A 38 8.36 3.11 -13.34
CA VAL A 38 7.58 2.03 -12.74
C VAL A 38 6.49 2.59 -11.83
N GLU A 39 6.84 3.52 -10.93
CA GLU A 39 5.86 4.23 -10.09
C GLU A 39 4.78 4.91 -10.94
N ARG A 40 5.19 5.66 -11.96
CA ARG A 40 4.24 6.34 -12.86
C ARG A 40 3.32 5.36 -13.56
N CYS A 41 3.83 4.22 -14.02
CA CYS A 41 3.03 3.16 -14.63
C CYS A 41 1.99 2.60 -13.65
N LEU A 42 2.38 2.37 -12.40
CA LEU A 42 1.47 1.93 -11.35
C LEU A 42 0.40 2.98 -11.04
N LEU A 43 0.75 4.27 -11.03
CA LEU A 43 -0.21 5.34 -10.72
C LEU A 43 -1.17 5.66 -11.87
N LEU A 44 -0.71 5.53 -13.12
CA LEU A 44 -1.51 5.83 -14.32
C LEU A 44 -2.39 4.67 -14.76
N ARG A 45 -2.19 3.48 -14.20
CA ARG A 45 -3.11 2.37 -14.42
C ARG A 45 -4.46 2.75 -13.80
N ASP A 46 -5.53 2.45 -14.53
CA ASP A 46 -6.89 2.84 -14.15
C ASP A 46 -7.37 2.00 -12.95
N TRP A 47 -6.91 2.38 -11.75
CA TRP A 47 -7.31 1.77 -10.50
C TRP A 47 -8.60 2.43 -10.03
N ARG A 48 -9.63 1.62 -9.76
CA ARG A 48 -10.82 2.08 -9.01
C ARG A 48 -10.47 2.49 -7.58
N ASP A 49 -9.29 2.09 -7.10
CA ASP A 49 -8.85 2.23 -5.73
C ASP A 49 -8.00 3.48 -5.52
N SER A 50 -8.04 4.02 -4.30
CA SER A 50 -7.10 5.07 -3.92
C SER A 50 -5.68 4.50 -3.83
N VAL A 51 -4.76 5.10 -4.58
CA VAL A 51 -3.35 4.74 -4.61
C VAL A 51 -2.55 5.78 -3.84
N PHE A 52 -1.70 5.31 -2.93
CA PHE A 52 -0.82 6.14 -2.12
C PHE A 52 0.63 5.77 -2.39
N VAL A 53 1.49 6.78 -2.46
CA VAL A 53 2.94 6.58 -2.64
C VAL A 53 3.64 7.11 -1.41
N TYR A 54 4.37 6.23 -0.74
CA TYR A 54 5.21 6.56 0.40
C TYR A 54 6.67 6.50 -0.02
N ARG A 55 7.38 7.61 0.15
CA ARG A 55 8.83 7.70 -0.03
C ARG A 55 9.45 8.17 1.26
N THR A 56 10.47 7.47 1.72
CA THR A 56 11.19 7.84 2.94
C THR A 56 12.31 8.81 2.55
N PRO A 57 12.43 10.01 3.16
CA PRO A 57 13.43 11.00 2.76
C PRO A 57 14.88 10.50 2.83
N ASP A 58 15.15 9.56 3.73
CA ASP A 58 16.45 8.89 3.93
C ASP A 58 16.71 7.75 2.92
N ARG A 59 15.70 7.33 2.16
CA ARG A 59 15.80 6.23 1.18
C ARG A 59 15.18 6.61 -0.18
N PRO A 60 15.82 7.50 -0.93
CA PRO A 60 15.30 7.98 -2.22
C PRO A 60 15.27 6.90 -3.31
N ASP A 61 15.96 5.79 -3.09
CA ASP A 61 16.01 4.64 -4.01
C ASP A 61 14.97 3.57 -3.70
N GLU A 62 14.12 3.80 -2.71
CA GLU A 62 13.02 2.92 -2.32
C GLU A 62 11.70 3.69 -2.40
N SER A 63 10.64 3.00 -2.79
CA SER A 63 9.28 3.53 -2.79
C SER A 63 8.28 2.44 -2.46
N LEU A 64 7.27 2.80 -1.69
CA LEU A 64 6.17 1.93 -1.35
C LEU A 64 4.89 2.47 -1.97
N VAL A 65 4.33 1.71 -2.90
CA VAL A 65 3.02 2.01 -3.50
C VAL A 65 1.97 1.15 -2.81
N TYR A 66 0.99 1.80 -2.21
CA TYR A 66 -0.05 1.16 -1.42
C TYR A 66 -1.43 1.40 -2.04
N PHE A 67 -2.21 0.33 -2.18
CA PHE A 67 -3.56 0.31 -2.72
C PHE A 67 -4.53 0.02 -1.59
N THR A 68 -5.39 0.98 -1.25
CA THR A 68 -6.35 0.83 -0.13
C THR A 68 -7.52 -0.10 -0.44
N GLY A 69 -7.64 -0.59 -1.68
CA GLY A 69 -8.64 -1.60 -2.01
C GLY A 69 -10.08 -1.13 -1.77
N GLY A 70 -10.58 -0.23 -2.62
CA GLY A 70 -12.01 0.05 -2.66
C GLY A 70 -12.74 -1.14 -3.27
N PHE A 71 -13.42 -1.93 -2.43
CA PHE A 71 -14.14 -3.17 -2.79
C PHE A 71 -13.30 -4.38 -3.22
N ASN A 72 -11.96 -4.29 -3.26
CA ASN A 72 -11.03 -5.41 -3.46
C ASN A 72 -9.90 -5.36 -2.42
N GLU A 73 -9.20 -6.48 -2.21
CA GLU A 73 -8.21 -6.61 -1.14
C GLU A 73 -7.06 -5.58 -1.25
N PRO A 74 -6.64 -4.97 -0.13
CA PRO A 74 -5.53 -4.02 -0.11
C PRO A 74 -4.21 -4.71 -0.50
N ARG A 75 -3.33 -3.96 -1.16
CA ARG A 75 -2.03 -4.46 -1.63
C ARG A 75 -0.94 -3.42 -1.39
N ALA A 76 0.26 -3.89 -1.11
CA ALA A 76 1.46 -3.05 -1.12
C ALA A 76 2.44 -3.55 -2.17
N ILE A 77 3.11 -2.61 -2.83
CA ILE A 77 4.16 -2.87 -3.81
C ILE A 77 5.39 -2.09 -3.37
N GLU A 78 6.45 -2.81 -3.01
CA GLU A 78 7.76 -2.24 -2.75
C GLU A 78 8.54 -2.15 -4.06
N LEU A 79 9.11 -0.97 -4.31
CA LEU A 79 9.95 -0.68 -5.47
C LEU A 79 11.33 -0.31 -4.97
N ARG A 80 12.36 -0.96 -5.51
CA ARG A 80 13.75 -0.70 -5.15
C ARG A 80 14.59 -0.50 -6.39
N ARG A 81 15.38 0.58 -6.44
CA ARG A 81 16.34 0.79 -7.51
C ARG A 81 17.44 -0.27 -7.40
N THR A 82 17.78 -0.88 -8.53
CA THR A 82 18.93 -1.78 -8.67
C THR A 82 19.89 -1.23 -9.74
N ALA A 83 21.08 -1.81 -9.86
CA ALA A 83 22.03 -1.41 -10.90
C ALA A 83 21.47 -1.57 -12.33
N GLY A 84 20.52 -2.49 -12.51
CA GLY A 84 19.91 -2.81 -13.81
C GLY A 84 18.54 -2.17 -14.06
N GLY A 85 17.95 -1.47 -13.08
CA GLY A 85 16.61 -0.91 -13.20
C GLY A 85 15.87 -0.87 -11.87
N THR A 86 14.72 -1.55 -11.80
CA THR A 86 13.85 -1.57 -10.62
C THR A 86 13.42 -2.99 -10.28
N GLU A 87 13.56 -3.35 -9.01
CA GLU A 87 12.92 -4.54 -8.43
C GLU A 87 11.54 -4.17 -7.90
N VAL A 88 10.57 -5.05 -8.12
CA VAL A 88 9.17 -4.90 -7.74
C VAL A 88 8.80 -6.10 -6.87
N ALA A 89 8.53 -5.86 -5.58
CA ALA A 89 8.05 -6.86 -4.64
C ALA A 89 6.58 -6.59 -4.30
N VAL A 90 5.73 -7.61 -4.39
CA VAL A 90 4.29 -7.50 -4.18
C VAL A 90 3.89 -8.21 -2.89
N HIS A 91 3.11 -7.53 -2.06
CA HIS A 91 2.58 -8.03 -0.79
C HIS A 91 1.06 -7.90 -0.77
N SER A 92 0.37 -9.02 -0.59
CA SER A 92 -1.06 -9.07 -0.32
C SER A 92 -1.29 -8.80 1.16
N ILE A 93 -2.24 -7.92 1.47
CA ILE A 93 -2.47 -7.50 2.84
C ILE A 93 -3.63 -8.31 3.40
N ALA A 94 -3.32 -9.19 4.36
CA ALA A 94 -4.35 -9.78 5.19
C ALA A 94 -5.04 -8.66 5.99
N VAL A 95 -6.35 -8.51 5.82
CA VAL A 95 -7.13 -7.49 6.55
C VAL A 95 -7.19 -7.91 8.02
N ALA A 96 -6.34 -7.32 8.86
CA ALA A 96 -6.54 -7.36 10.30
C ALA A 96 -7.78 -6.51 10.63
N LYS A 97 -8.86 -7.13 11.13
CA LYS A 97 -10.02 -6.40 11.62
C LYS A 97 -9.61 -5.64 12.88
N ALA A 98 -9.64 -4.31 12.85
CA ALA A 98 -9.55 -3.54 14.08
C ALA A 98 -10.82 -3.78 14.92
N GLN A 99 -10.60 -4.01 16.21
CA GLN A 99 -11.60 -4.40 17.20
C GLN A 99 -12.66 -3.31 17.40
N GLU A 100 -13.90 -3.77 17.62
CA GLU A 100 -15.13 -2.99 17.79
C GLU A 100 -15.00 -1.94 18.91
N CYS A 101 -15.64 -0.78 18.72
CA CYS A 101 -15.83 0.22 19.77
C CYS A 101 -16.51 -0.46 20.98
N GLY A 102 -15.78 -0.62 22.08
CA GLY A 102 -16.30 -1.14 23.35
C GLY A 102 -17.22 -0.17 24.07
#